data_AF-A0A7T3V562-F1
#
_entry.id   AF-A0A7T3V562-F1
#
_cell.length_a   1.000
_cell.length_b   1.000
_cell.length_c   1.000
_cell.angle_alpha   90.00
_cell.angle_beta   90.00
_cell.angle_gamma   90.00
#
_symmetry.space_group_name_H-M   'P 1'
#
loop_
_entity.id
_entity.type
_entity.pdbx_description
1 polymer ?
#
loop_
_entity_poly.entity_id
_entity_poly.type
_entity_poly.pdbx_seq_one_letter_code
_entity_poly.pdbx_strand_id
1 'polypeptide(L)'
;MDDKKKLFYREFVNRENDFVRAPLVPETEFFSAIKTGNVKKVKELCREPLDEKNGLGVLSTNPLRNLKYHFVITAAMIARSCIEGGMEFSRAYSMSDVYIMEADIMTDVKEISSLHKKMCLEYTSEMKRISQKRIYSKYVNACLNFIYENLHDKITAKKLAEVSGLSESYILRLFHKETGKTVQEYVLEKKN
;
A
#
# COMPACT_ATOMS: atom_id res chain seq x y z
N MET A 1 2.06 31.63 20.92
CA MET A 1 2.32 31.82 19.48
C MET A 1 1.12 31.29 18.72
N ASP A 2 0.42 32.15 17.99
CA ASP A 2 -0.74 31.82 17.12
C ASP A 2 -0.37 30.69 16.14
N ASP A 3 -1.22 29.68 15.97
CA ASP A 3 -0.91 28.49 15.18
C ASP A 3 -0.66 28.81 13.71
N LYS A 4 -1.34 29.85 13.18
CA LYS A 4 -1.08 30.38 11.83
C LYS A 4 0.34 30.94 11.71
N LYS A 5 0.84 31.64 12.74
CA LYS A 5 2.21 32.16 12.75
C LYS A 5 3.25 31.03 12.78
N LYS A 6 2.97 29.92 13.48
CA LYS A 6 3.86 28.74 13.49
C LYS A 6 3.98 28.10 12.11
N LEU A 7 2.84 27.91 11.44
CA LEU A 7 2.80 27.33 10.10
C LEU A 7 3.50 28.22 9.08
N PHE A 8 3.19 29.52 9.08
CA PHE A 8 3.82 30.50 8.20
C PHE A 8 5.33 30.54 8.38
N TYR A 9 5.82 30.58 9.63
CA TYR A 9 7.26 30.54 9.92
C TYR A 9 7.90 29.27 9.36
N ARG A 10 7.24 28.12 9.50
CA ARG A 10 7.76 26.85 8.99
C ARG A 10 7.80 26.79 7.46
N GLU A 11 6.79 27.31 6.78
CA GLU A 11 6.77 27.44 5.33
C GLU A 11 7.87 28.38 4.83
N PHE A 12 8.06 29.51 5.51
CA PHE A 12 9.14 30.45 5.22
C PHE A 12 10.51 29.79 5.32
N VAL A 13 10.81 29.11 6.45
CA VAL A 13 12.08 28.38 6.64
C VAL A 13 12.29 27.31 5.56
N ASN A 14 11.25 26.59 5.15
CA ASN A 14 11.40 25.59 4.07
C ASN A 14 11.76 26.24 2.74
N ARG A 15 11.18 27.41 2.41
CA ARG A 15 11.48 28.15 1.18
C ARG A 15 12.92 28.67 1.18
N GLU A 16 13.37 29.26 2.28
CA GLU A 16 14.74 29.79 2.40
C GLU A 16 15.82 28.70 2.31
N ASN A 17 15.49 27.47 2.68
CA ASN A 17 16.41 26.33 2.60
C ASN A 17 16.25 25.49 1.32
N ASP A 18 15.50 25.98 0.31
CA ASP A 18 15.16 25.26 -0.92
C ASP A 18 14.65 23.83 -0.68
N PHE A 19 13.92 23.63 0.43
CA PHE A 19 13.48 22.32 0.86
C PHE A 19 12.32 21.82 -0.01
N VAL A 20 12.60 20.79 -0.83
CA VAL A 20 11.61 20.14 -1.69
C VAL A 20 11.04 18.91 -0.97
N ARG A 21 9.71 18.90 -0.77
CA ARG A 21 8.99 17.76 -0.21
C ARG A 21 9.05 16.55 -1.15
N ALA A 22 9.12 15.35 -0.55
CA ALA A 22 8.95 14.13 -1.31
C ALA A 22 7.57 14.16 -2.02
N PRO A 23 7.50 13.83 -3.32
CA PRO A 23 6.25 13.89 -4.07
C PRO A 23 5.27 12.78 -3.64
N LEU A 24 3.97 13.07 -3.72
CA LEU A 24 2.88 12.17 -3.34
C LEU A 24 2.73 10.95 -4.26
N VAL A 25 3.12 11.07 -5.53
CA VAL A 25 2.94 10.00 -6.53
C VAL A 25 3.79 8.75 -6.19
N PRO A 26 5.11 8.86 -5.94
CA PRO A 26 5.91 7.72 -5.46
C PRO A 26 5.40 7.12 -4.13
N GLU A 27 4.86 7.95 -3.25
CA GLU A 27 4.26 7.49 -1.99
C GLU A 27 3.01 6.63 -2.24
N THR A 28 2.14 7.05 -3.16
CA THR A 28 0.96 6.28 -3.56
C THR A 28 1.34 4.96 -4.24
N GLU A 29 2.34 4.98 -5.11
CA GLU A 29 2.87 3.77 -5.77
C GLU A 29 3.44 2.78 -4.73
N PHE A 30 4.15 3.30 -3.72
CA PHE A 30 4.72 2.51 -2.65
C PHE A 30 3.67 1.75 -1.83
N PHE A 31 2.64 2.44 -1.34
CA PHE A 31 1.57 1.79 -0.58
C PHE A 31 0.75 0.83 -1.46
N SER A 32 0.52 1.18 -2.73
CA SER A 32 -0.14 0.30 -3.69
C SER A 32 0.65 -1.00 -3.90
N ALA A 33 1.97 -0.91 -4.09
CA ALA A 33 2.82 -2.09 -4.28
C ALA A 33 2.81 -3.03 -3.06
N ILE A 34 2.77 -2.49 -1.84
CA ILE A 34 2.61 -3.28 -0.61
C ILE A 34 1.21 -3.93 -0.57
N LYS A 35 0.15 -3.13 -0.78
CA LYS A 35 -1.25 -3.57 -0.78
C LYS A 35 -1.51 -4.70 -1.77
N THR A 36 -0.90 -4.67 -2.96
CA THR A 36 -1.05 -5.73 -3.97
C THR A 36 -0.08 -6.91 -3.80
N GLY A 37 0.81 -6.87 -2.80
CA GLY A 37 1.79 -7.93 -2.56
C GLY A 37 2.94 -7.98 -3.58
N ASN A 38 3.28 -6.86 -4.23
CA ASN A 38 4.35 -6.79 -5.22
C ASN A 38 5.74 -6.67 -4.56
N VAL A 39 6.25 -7.80 -4.08
CA VAL A 39 7.54 -7.89 -3.37
C VAL A 39 8.71 -7.34 -4.20
N LYS A 40 8.72 -7.54 -5.52
CA LYS A 40 9.81 -7.06 -6.39
C LYS A 40 9.86 -5.53 -6.41
N LYS A 41 8.70 -4.88 -6.60
CA LYS A 41 8.61 -3.43 -6.62
C LYS A 41 8.91 -2.81 -5.26
N VAL A 42 8.44 -3.41 -4.16
CA VAL A 42 8.76 -2.92 -2.81
C VAL A 42 10.26 -3.01 -2.51
N LYS A 43 10.94 -4.08 -2.96
CA LYS A 43 12.41 -4.18 -2.85
C LYS A 43 13.13 -3.06 -3.60
N GLU A 44 12.61 -2.65 -4.76
CA GLU A 44 13.17 -1.54 -5.55
C GLU A 44 12.93 -0.20 -4.86
N LEU A 45 11.71 0.06 -4.41
CA LEU A 45 11.33 1.31 -3.73
C LEU A 45 12.01 1.44 -2.35
N CYS A 46 12.37 0.34 -1.68
CA CYS A 46 13.18 0.32 -0.46
C CYS A 46 14.69 0.13 -0.72
N ARG A 47 15.19 0.51 -1.91
CA ARG A 47 16.64 0.58 -2.15
C ARG A 47 17.26 1.77 -1.42
N GLU A 48 16.61 2.91 -1.47
CA GLU A 48 16.96 4.09 -0.68
C GLU A 48 16.58 3.82 0.79
N PRO A 49 17.55 3.87 1.73
CA PRO A 49 17.28 3.78 3.16
C PRO A 49 16.39 4.92 3.65
N LEU A 50 15.60 4.69 4.71
CA LEU A 50 14.70 5.72 5.25
C LEU A 50 15.47 6.93 5.80
N ASP A 51 16.65 6.71 6.38
CA ASP A 51 17.54 7.74 6.95
C ASP A 51 18.24 8.60 5.89
N GLU A 52 18.34 8.11 4.65
CA GLU A 52 18.91 8.83 3.51
C GLU A 52 17.84 9.45 2.61
N LYS A 53 16.56 9.20 2.91
CA LYS A 53 15.44 9.62 2.07
C LYS A 53 15.24 11.14 2.09
N ASN A 54 15.38 11.74 0.91
CA ASN A 54 15.17 13.17 0.72
C ASN A 54 13.69 13.56 0.81
N GLY A 55 13.43 14.81 1.20
CA GLY A 55 12.08 15.39 1.25
C GLY A 55 11.23 15.00 2.46
N LEU A 56 11.79 14.25 3.41
CA LEU A 56 11.20 14.02 4.73
C LEU A 56 11.21 15.31 5.57
N GLY A 57 10.14 15.55 6.32
CA GLY A 57 10.07 16.72 7.20
C GLY A 57 10.92 16.60 8.46
N VAL A 58 11.28 17.74 9.06
CA VAL A 58 11.89 17.78 10.40
C VAL A 58 10.79 17.79 11.48
N LEU A 59 10.39 16.62 11.95
CA LEU A 59 9.43 16.37 13.02
C LEU A 59 10.06 16.43 14.42
N SER A 60 11.39 16.31 14.51
CA SER A 60 12.16 16.51 15.73
C SER A 60 13.54 17.08 15.42
N THR A 61 14.10 17.87 16.33
CA THR A 61 15.51 18.30 16.26
C THR A 61 16.49 17.18 16.60
N ASN A 62 16.02 16.09 17.21
CA ASN A 62 16.82 14.88 17.41
C ASN A 62 16.66 13.96 16.17
N PRO A 63 17.74 13.64 15.43
CA PRO A 63 17.66 12.85 14.19
C PRO A 63 17.05 11.45 14.37
N LEU A 64 17.40 10.76 15.46
CA LEU A 64 16.84 9.45 15.78
C LEU A 64 15.32 9.53 16.00
N ARG A 65 14.88 10.49 16.82
CA ARG A 65 13.45 10.71 17.09
C ARG A 65 12.69 11.15 15.83
N ASN A 66 13.32 11.99 15.00
CA ASN A 66 12.77 12.42 13.73
C ASN A 66 12.45 11.21 12.83
N LEU A 67 13.41 10.27 12.73
CA LEU A 67 13.25 9.06 11.95
C LEU A 67 12.18 8.12 12.54
N LYS A 68 12.13 7.96 13.88
CA LYS A 68 11.07 7.20 14.56
C LYS A 68 9.68 7.75 14.24
N TYR A 69 9.49 9.06 14.19
CA TYR A 69 8.20 9.64 13.81
C TYR A 69 7.80 9.30 12.38
N HIS A 70 8.73 9.38 11.43
CA HIS A 70 8.47 8.95 10.05
C HIS A 70 8.19 7.45 9.95
N PHE A 71 8.91 6.62 10.70
CA PHE A 71 8.65 5.19 10.79
C PHE A 71 7.22 4.91 11.24
N VAL A 72 6.77 5.54 12.33
CA VAL A 72 5.41 5.39 12.88
C VAL A 72 4.35 5.81 11.87
N ILE A 73 4.55 6.93 11.17
CA ILE A 73 3.64 7.39 10.11
C ILE A 73 3.54 6.33 9.01
N THR A 74 4.67 5.83 8.51
CA THR A 74 4.69 4.80 7.46
C THR A 74 4.03 3.50 7.91
N ALA A 75 4.32 3.01 9.12
CA ALA A 75 3.69 1.81 9.69
C ALA A 75 2.16 1.95 9.75
N ALA A 76 1.69 3.10 10.23
CA ALA A 76 0.27 3.43 10.32
C ALA A 76 -0.42 3.47 8.94
N MET A 77 0.24 4.02 7.92
CA MET A 77 -0.29 4.10 6.56
C MET A 77 -0.28 2.74 5.85
N ILE A 78 0.76 1.94 6.05
CA ILE A 78 0.84 0.56 5.51
C ILE A 78 -0.28 -0.30 6.10
N ALA A 79 -0.50 -0.26 7.42
CA ALA A 79 -1.54 -1.04 8.07
C ALA A 79 -2.92 -0.76 7.46
N ARG A 80 -3.28 0.54 7.29
CA ARG A 80 -4.53 0.96 6.66
C ARG A 80 -4.64 0.51 5.20
N SER A 81 -3.57 0.68 4.43
CA SER A 81 -3.51 0.25 3.02
C SER A 81 -3.71 -1.27 2.89
N CYS A 82 -3.12 -2.05 3.77
CA CYS A 82 -3.27 -3.51 3.81
C CYS A 82 -4.69 -3.94 4.22
N ILE A 83 -5.33 -3.25 5.17
CA ILE A 83 -6.73 -3.46 5.56
C ILE A 83 -7.64 -3.27 4.34
N GLU A 84 -7.49 -2.15 3.62
CA GLU A 84 -8.22 -1.93 2.37
C GLU A 84 -7.92 -2.99 1.31
N GLY A 85 -6.72 -3.56 1.33
CA GLY A 85 -6.32 -4.67 0.46
C GLY A 85 -6.90 -6.04 0.87
N GLY A 86 -7.60 -6.11 2.00
CA GLY A 86 -8.23 -7.33 2.50
C GLY A 86 -7.44 -8.07 3.58
N MET A 87 -6.45 -7.45 4.21
CA MET A 87 -5.88 -7.93 5.46
C MET A 87 -6.87 -7.72 6.62
N GLU A 88 -6.92 -8.67 7.54
CA GLU A 88 -7.76 -8.55 8.73
C GLU A 88 -7.23 -7.45 9.68
N PHE A 89 -8.14 -6.70 10.32
CA PHE A 89 -7.82 -5.52 11.14
C PHE A 89 -6.86 -5.85 12.29
N SER A 90 -7.15 -6.88 13.09
CA SER A 90 -6.30 -7.28 14.21
C SER A 90 -4.89 -7.64 13.73
N ARG A 91 -4.75 -8.38 12.63
CA ARG A 91 -3.44 -8.72 12.05
C ARG A 91 -2.69 -7.47 11.59
N ALA A 92 -3.36 -6.58 10.86
CA ALA A 92 -2.73 -5.37 10.33
C ALA A 92 -2.25 -4.43 11.45
N TYR A 93 -3.06 -4.23 12.50
CA TYR A 93 -2.68 -3.39 13.63
C TYR A 93 -1.61 -4.05 14.51
N SER A 94 -1.74 -5.34 14.84
CA SER A 94 -0.72 -6.03 15.64
C SER A 94 0.65 -6.02 14.97
N MET A 95 0.72 -6.13 13.64
CA MET A 95 1.99 -5.98 12.92
C MET A 95 2.58 -4.56 13.12
N SER A 96 1.76 -3.52 13.01
CA SER A 96 2.19 -2.13 13.20
C SER A 96 2.71 -1.92 14.62
N ASP A 97 1.98 -2.41 15.62
CA ASP A 97 2.36 -2.27 17.03
C ASP A 97 3.70 -2.94 17.32
N VAL A 98 3.90 -4.17 16.84
CA VAL A 98 5.18 -4.90 17.00
C VAL A 98 6.34 -4.12 16.40
N TYR A 99 6.19 -3.64 15.15
CA TYR A 99 7.26 -2.90 14.49
C TYR A 99 7.53 -1.53 15.13
N ILE A 100 6.50 -0.85 15.63
CA ILE A 100 6.66 0.41 16.35
C ILE A 100 7.36 0.18 17.69
N MET A 101 7.01 -0.86 18.43
CA MET A 101 7.70 -1.22 19.67
C MET A 101 9.16 -1.60 19.45
N GLU A 102 9.48 -2.35 18.38
CA GLU A 102 10.87 -2.63 17.99
C GLU A 102 11.63 -1.35 17.67
N ALA A 103 11.02 -0.42 16.92
CA ALA A 103 11.64 0.86 16.59
C ALA A 103 11.84 1.77 17.83
N ASP A 104 10.94 1.70 18.82
CA ASP A 104 10.98 2.54 20.01
C ASP A 104 12.24 2.30 20.86
N ILE A 105 12.69 1.05 20.96
CA ILE A 105 13.88 0.69 21.75
C ILE A 105 15.20 0.86 20.98
N MET A 106 15.15 1.03 19.64
CA MET A 106 16.35 1.22 18.83
C MET A 106 17.02 2.56 19.09
N THR A 107 18.34 2.58 19.03
CA THR A 107 19.16 3.77 19.31
C THR A 107 19.97 4.25 18.12
N ASP A 108 19.94 3.52 17.01
CA ASP A 108 20.65 3.84 15.79
C ASP A 108 19.68 4.04 14.60
N VAL A 109 19.99 5.04 13.77
CA VAL A 109 19.15 5.39 12.61
C VAL A 109 19.19 4.33 11.50
N LYS A 110 20.32 3.63 11.33
CA LYS A 110 20.46 2.59 10.31
C LYS A 110 19.72 1.32 10.71
N GLU A 111 19.66 1.01 12.01
CA GLU A 111 18.81 -0.05 12.55
C GLU A 111 17.34 0.21 12.24
N ILE A 112 16.84 1.42 12.47
CA ILE A 112 15.46 1.81 12.16
C ILE A 112 15.19 1.72 10.66
N SER A 113 16.11 2.17 9.80
CA SER A 113 15.98 2.04 8.34
C SER A 113 15.94 0.59 7.88
N SER A 114 16.75 -0.27 8.48
CA SER A 114 16.75 -1.71 8.22
C SER A 114 15.43 -2.34 8.65
N LEU A 115 14.93 -1.96 9.83
CA LEU A 115 13.62 -2.38 10.33
C LEU A 115 12.48 -1.91 9.42
N HIS A 116 12.55 -0.69 8.90
CA HIS A 116 11.56 -0.13 7.99
C HIS A 116 11.44 -1.00 6.74
N LYS A 117 12.58 -1.33 6.11
CA LYS A 117 12.61 -2.21 4.95
C LYS A 117 12.07 -3.60 5.26
N LYS A 118 12.42 -4.18 6.42
CA LYS A 118 11.91 -5.47 6.89
C LYS A 118 10.38 -5.42 7.03
N MET A 119 9.84 -4.43 7.74
CA MET A 119 8.40 -4.23 7.93
C MET A 119 7.67 -4.17 6.59
N CYS A 120 8.16 -3.35 5.65
CA CYS A 120 7.53 -3.19 4.33
C CYS A 120 7.47 -4.53 3.57
N LEU A 121 8.55 -5.31 3.60
CA LEU A 121 8.61 -6.61 2.93
C LEU A 121 7.72 -7.66 3.61
N GLU A 122 7.60 -7.63 4.93
CA GLU A 122 6.73 -8.55 5.69
C GLU A 122 5.25 -8.26 5.41
N TYR A 123 4.81 -7.00 5.49
CA TYR A 123 3.45 -6.63 5.06
C TYR A 123 3.16 -7.05 3.62
N THR A 124 4.11 -6.79 2.71
CA THR A 124 3.95 -7.17 1.29
C THR A 124 3.85 -8.68 1.12
N SER A 125 4.63 -9.45 1.88
CA SER A 125 4.60 -10.91 1.83
C SER A 125 3.27 -11.46 2.36
N GLU A 126 2.73 -10.88 3.43
CA GLU A 126 1.41 -11.24 3.94
C GLU A 126 0.30 -10.88 2.94
N MET A 127 0.35 -9.68 2.34
CA MET A 127 -0.59 -9.28 1.29
C MET A 127 -0.52 -10.21 0.08
N LYS A 128 0.69 -10.64 -0.31
CA LYS A 128 0.87 -11.64 -1.36
C LYS A 128 0.25 -12.99 -0.98
N ARG A 129 0.38 -13.45 0.27
CA ARG A 129 -0.27 -14.67 0.73
C ARG A 129 -1.79 -14.52 0.74
N ILE A 130 -2.32 -13.36 1.13
CA ILE A 130 -3.77 -13.07 1.09
C ILE A 130 -4.27 -13.09 -0.35
N SER A 131 -3.54 -12.51 -1.31
CA SER A 131 -3.90 -12.56 -2.72
C SER A 131 -3.79 -13.98 -3.30
N GLN A 132 -2.80 -14.77 -2.87
CA GLN A 132 -2.65 -16.17 -3.24
C GLN A 132 -3.68 -17.11 -2.57
N LYS A 133 -4.18 -16.80 -1.37
CA LYS A 133 -5.33 -17.53 -0.80
C LYS A 133 -6.61 -17.29 -1.61
N ARG A 134 -6.63 -16.23 -2.42
CA ARG A 134 -7.59 -15.96 -3.49
C ARG A 134 -7.05 -16.41 -4.85
N ILE A 135 -6.34 -17.55 -4.96
CA ILE A 135 -5.96 -18.12 -6.26
C ILE A 135 -7.23 -18.44 -7.03
N TYR A 136 -7.57 -17.51 -7.90
CA TYR A 136 -8.52 -17.69 -8.95
C TYR A 136 -7.85 -18.45 -10.10
N SER A 137 -8.62 -19.27 -10.80
CA SER A 137 -8.17 -19.91 -12.02
C SER A 137 -7.67 -18.86 -13.03
N LYS A 138 -6.81 -19.27 -13.96
CA LYS A 138 -6.30 -18.38 -15.03
C LYS A 138 -7.42 -17.64 -15.78
N TYR A 139 -8.60 -18.28 -15.88
CA TYR A 139 -9.78 -17.74 -16.54
C TYR A 139 -10.43 -16.61 -15.74
N VAL A 140 -10.64 -16.84 -14.43
CA VAL A 140 -11.22 -15.82 -13.54
C VAL A 140 -10.24 -14.66 -13.36
N ASN A 141 -8.93 -14.93 -13.29
CA ASN A 141 -7.91 -13.88 -13.28
C ASN A 141 -7.90 -13.03 -14.57
N ALA A 142 -8.09 -13.63 -15.75
CA ALA A 142 -8.23 -12.86 -16.99
C ALA A 142 -9.45 -11.92 -16.95
N CYS A 143 -10.57 -12.40 -16.41
CA CYS A 143 -11.75 -11.56 -16.20
C CYS A 143 -11.51 -10.43 -15.20
N LEU A 144 -10.81 -10.71 -14.09
CA LEU A 144 -10.49 -9.69 -13.09
C LEU A 144 -9.60 -8.59 -13.67
N ASN A 145 -8.53 -8.95 -14.39
CA ASN A 145 -7.66 -7.97 -15.05
C ASN A 145 -8.45 -7.09 -16.03
N PHE A 146 -9.28 -7.70 -16.87
CA PHE A 146 -10.15 -6.96 -17.78
C PHE A 146 -11.08 -6.00 -17.03
N ILE A 147 -11.69 -6.45 -15.92
CA ILE A 147 -12.57 -5.61 -15.11
C ILE A 147 -11.81 -4.39 -14.57
N TYR A 148 -10.61 -4.58 -14.01
CA TYR A 148 -9.81 -3.49 -13.45
C TYR A 148 -9.40 -2.45 -14.50
N GLU A 149 -9.04 -2.89 -15.70
CA GLU A 149 -8.65 -2.00 -16.80
C GLU A 149 -9.86 -1.25 -17.42
N ASN A 150 -11.08 -1.75 -17.21
CA ASN A 150 -12.30 -1.25 -17.86
C ASN A 150 -13.38 -0.82 -16.85
N LEU A 151 -12.99 -0.41 -15.64
CA LEU A 151 -13.95 -0.02 -14.60
C LEU A 151 -14.91 1.09 -15.06
N HIS A 152 -14.46 2.02 -15.91
CA HIS A 152 -15.31 3.12 -16.39
C HIS A 152 -16.30 2.72 -17.50
N ASP A 153 -16.14 1.53 -18.09
CA ASP A 153 -16.95 1.06 -19.20
C ASP A 153 -18.02 0.04 -18.78
N LYS A 154 -18.94 -0.24 -19.71
CA LYS A 154 -19.93 -1.31 -19.54
C LYS A 154 -19.25 -2.68 -19.69
N ILE A 155 -19.24 -3.42 -18.57
CA ILE A 155 -18.77 -4.80 -18.50
C ILE A 155 -19.93 -5.75 -18.77
N THR A 156 -19.75 -6.69 -19.71
CA THR A 156 -20.77 -7.66 -20.13
C THR A 156 -20.23 -9.08 -20.04
N ALA A 157 -21.12 -10.06 -19.84
CA ALA A 157 -20.76 -11.48 -19.80
C ALA A 157 -20.03 -11.93 -21.08
N LYS A 158 -20.47 -11.43 -22.24
CA LYS A 158 -19.83 -11.65 -23.53
C LYS A 158 -18.34 -11.25 -23.56
N LYS A 159 -18.00 -10.05 -23.06
CA LYS A 159 -16.60 -9.60 -23.00
C LYS A 159 -15.76 -10.48 -22.07
N LEU A 160 -16.34 -10.92 -20.95
CA LEU A 160 -15.67 -11.83 -20.03
C LEU A 160 -15.43 -13.22 -20.63
N ALA A 161 -16.38 -13.72 -21.41
CA ALA A 161 -16.22 -14.95 -22.20
C ALA A 161 -15.09 -14.82 -23.23
N GLU A 162 -15.04 -13.70 -23.96
CA GLU A 162 -13.99 -13.42 -24.96
C GLU A 162 -12.59 -13.40 -24.34
N VAL A 163 -12.38 -12.67 -23.23
CA VAL A 163 -11.04 -12.59 -22.59
C VAL A 163 -10.63 -13.87 -21.86
N SER A 164 -11.59 -14.67 -21.41
CA SER A 164 -11.30 -15.95 -20.73
C SER A 164 -11.19 -17.14 -21.70
N GLY A 165 -11.70 -17.02 -22.92
CA GLY A 165 -11.78 -18.13 -23.88
C GLY A 165 -12.80 -19.21 -23.49
N LEU A 166 -13.77 -18.87 -22.64
CA LEU A 166 -14.79 -19.79 -22.14
C LEU A 166 -16.20 -19.32 -22.52
N SER A 167 -17.21 -20.20 -22.42
CA SER A 167 -18.61 -19.79 -22.64
C SER A 167 -19.11 -18.87 -21.52
N GLU A 168 -20.01 -17.94 -21.85
CA GLU A 168 -20.58 -16.96 -20.91
C GLU A 168 -21.11 -17.62 -19.62
N SER A 169 -21.94 -18.66 -19.77
CA SER A 169 -22.52 -19.37 -18.63
C SER A 169 -21.47 -20.07 -17.76
N TYR A 170 -20.38 -20.57 -18.36
CA TYR A 170 -19.33 -21.26 -17.60
C TYR A 170 -18.45 -20.27 -16.84
N ILE A 171 -18.03 -19.17 -17.49
CA ILE A 171 -17.20 -18.16 -16.82
C ILE A 171 -17.96 -17.44 -15.72
N LEU A 172 -19.25 -17.13 -15.88
CA LEU A 172 -20.05 -16.51 -14.82
C LEU A 172 -20.17 -17.41 -13.58
N ARG A 173 -20.42 -18.71 -13.77
CA ARG A 173 -20.47 -19.68 -12.67
C ARG A 173 -19.10 -19.85 -12.01
N LEU A 174 -18.04 -19.96 -12.80
CA LEU A 174 -16.68 -20.12 -12.28
C LEU A 174 -16.25 -18.88 -11.49
N PHE A 175 -16.53 -17.69 -12.03
CA PHE A 175 -16.29 -16.42 -11.35
C PHE A 175 -17.04 -16.36 -10.03
N HIS A 176 -18.34 -16.69 -9.99
CA HIS A 176 -19.11 -16.70 -8.75
C HIS A 176 -18.58 -17.73 -7.75
N LYS A 177 -18.26 -18.94 -8.20
CA LYS A 177 -17.72 -20.01 -7.37
C LYS A 177 -16.40 -19.61 -6.71
N GLU A 178 -15.51 -18.97 -7.46
CA GLU A 178 -14.18 -18.66 -6.97
C GLU A 178 -14.12 -17.34 -6.21
N THR A 179 -14.82 -16.29 -6.67
CA THR A 179 -14.81 -14.97 -6.03
C THR A 179 -15.84 -14.81 -4.91
N GLY A 180 -16.82 -15.72 -4.84
CA GLY A 180 -17.97 -15.65 -3.93
C GLY A 180 -19.01 -14.58 -4.30
N LYS A 181 -18.87 -13.92 -5.46
CA LYS A 181 -19.71 -12.79 -5.89
C LYS A 181 -20.06 -12.90 -7.37
N THR A 182 -21.22 -12.40 -7.74
CA THR A 182 -21.51 -12.19 -9.17
C THR A 182 -20.59 -11.12 -9.74
N VAL A 183 -20.41 -11.13 -11.05
CA VAL A 183 -19.62 -10.10 -11.74
C VAL A 183 -20.15 -8.69 -11.45
N GLN A 184 -21.48 -8.52 -11.42
CA GLN A 184 -22.11 -7.22 -11.19
C GLN A 184 -21.83 -6.70 -9.76
N GLU A 185 -21.97 -7.56 -8.75
CA GLU A 185 -21.63 -7.22 -7.36
C GLU A 185 -20.14 -6.87 -7.23
N TYR A 186 -19.27 -7.64 -7.87
CA TYR A 186 -17.83 -7.39 -7.85
C TYR A 186 -17.48 -6.04 -8.49
N VAL A 187 -18.07 -5.71 -9.64
CA VAL A 187 -17.84 -4.44 -10.34
C VAL A 187 -18.37 -3.26 -9.53
N LEU A 188 -19.55 -3.40 -8.92
CA LEU A 188 -20.14 -2.34 -8.09
C LEU A 188 -19.26 -2.03 -6.87
N GLU A 189 -18.71 -3.05 -6.21
CA GLU A 189 -17.77 -2.87 -5.10
C GLU A 189 -16.50 -2.12 -5.52
N LYS A 190 -15.99 -2.34 -6.74
CA LYS A 190 -14.74 -1.70 -7.20
C LYS A 190 -14.94 -0.29 -7.79
N LYS A 191 -16.18 0.14 -7.99
CA LYS A 191 -16.51 1.51 -8.44
C LYS A 191 -16.68 2.50 -7.29
N ASN A 192 -16.97 2.01 -6.09
CA ASN A 192 -17.13 2.79 -4.87
C ASN A 192 -15.82 2.85 -4.08
#